data_AF-A0A667YNN4-F1
#
_entry.id   AF-A0A667YNN4-F1
#
_cell.length_a   1.000
_cell.length_b   1.000
_cell.length_c   1.000
_cell.angle_alpha   90.00
_cell.angle_beta   90.00
_cell.angle_gamma   90.00
#
_symmetry.space_group_name_H-M   'P 1'
#
loop_
_entity.id
_entity.type
_entity.pdbx_description
1 polymer ?
#
loop_
_entity_poly.entity_id
_entity_poly.type
_entity_poly.pdbx_seq_one_letter_code
_entity_poly.pdbx_strand_id
1 'polypeptide(L)'
;MFKIVEFLETNEVELVPGAWVKDNVCLWPALRGKALETAIKQQVSPGPDWMTWNIRVMFTTGMYMKIFLKKFFFLSVVLYAIIKFGEFDFLNCFKQIIIRKGDRKSGKQNGDQTFSQMQRTAVEGKQGINHLSLVGGFDIKDTVWRIMKQTITNNLAKHTNWRGINGKMAMSSLQLKNVVIAAVHKNPLTAKASEHEIELWIKRWLQLAADREGGRKRRALHADGL
;
A
#
# COMPACT_ATOMS: atom_id res chain seq x y z
N MET A 1 -25.87 3.37 1.98
CA MET A 1 -24.62 2.99 2.69
C MET A 1 -23.80 2.10 1.76
N PHE A 2 -22.47 2.09 1.85
CA PHE A 2 -21.60 1.28 0.99
C PHE A 2 -20.80 0.26 1.81
N LYS A 3 -20.36 -0.81 1.15
CA LYS A 3 -19.51 -1.87 1.69
C LYS A 3 -18.32 -2.10 0.76
N ILE A 4 -17.16 -2.37 1.33
CA ILE A 4 -15.99 -2.87 0.60
C ILE A 4 -16.00 -4.38 0.78
N VAL A 5 -16.02 -5.12 -0.33
CA VAL A 5 -16.20 -6.56 -0.36
C VAL A 5 -15.09 -7.21 -1.18
N GLU A 6 -14.62 -8.35 -0.71
CA GLU A 6 -13.71 -9.25 -1.42
C GLU A 6 -14.56 -10.36 -2.07
N PHE A 7 -14.46 -10.53 -3.39
CA PHE A 7 -15.05 -11.63 -4.14
C PHE A 7 -14.17 -12.87 -3.95
N LEU A 8 -14.68 -13.91 -3.32
CA LEU A 8 -13.85 -15.04 -2.88
C LEU A 8 -13.32 -15.89 -4.05
N GLU A 9 -14.06 -15.94 -5.16
CA GLU A 9 -13.70 -16.71 -6.35
C GLU A 9 -12.58 -16.03 -7.16
N THR A 10 -12.63 -14.70 -7.27
CA THR A 10 -11.68 -13.92 -8.08
C THR A 10 -10.59 -13.25 -7.23
N ASN A 11 -10.75 -13.20 -5.91
CA ASN A 11 -9.98 -12.38 -4.96
C ASN A 11 -9.97 -10.88 -5.31
N GLU A 12 -10.96 -10.42 -6.07
CA GLU A 12 -11.12 -9.00 -6.40
C GLU A 12 -11.80 -8.24 -5.26
N VAL A 13 -11.39 -7.00 -5.03
CA VAL A 13 -11.96 -6.16 -3.97
C VAL A 13 -12.67 -4.96 -4.60
N GLU A 14 -13.96 -4.80 -4.31
CA GLU A 14 -14.80 -3.75 -4.89
C GLU A 14 -15.63 -3.02 -3.83
N LEU A 15 -16.02 -1.78 -4.18
CA LEU A 15 -16.99 -1.02 -3.40
C LEU A 15 -18.38 -1.23 -3.98
N VAL A 16 -19.29 -1.72 -3.15
CA VAL A 16 -20.68 -1.98 -3.52
C VAL A 16 -21.64 -1.22 -2.62
N PRO A 17 -22.83 -0.86 -3.10
CA PRO A 17 -23.95 -0.48 -2.24
C PRO A 17 -24.24 -1.58 -1.22
N GLY A 18 -24.51 -1.20 0.02
CA GLY A 18 -24.90 -2.14 1.06
C GLY A 18 -26.18 -2.90 0.73
N ALA A 19 -27.06 -2.32 -0.09
CA ALA A 19 -28.27 -2.94 -0.62
C ALA A 19 -27.99 -4.12 -1.56
N TRP A 20 -26.78 -4.25 -2.10
CA TRP A 20 -26.40 -5.37 -2.95
C TRP A 20 -25.93 -6.58 -2.13
N VAL A 21 -25.74 -6.41 -0.82
CA VAL A 21 -25.09 -7.41 0.04
C VAL A 21 -26.04 -7.93 1.10
N LYS A 22 -26.21 -9.25 1.13
CA LYS A 22 -26.96 -9.97 2.16
C LYS A 22 -26.26 -11.30 2.46
N ASP A 23 -26.06 -11.61 3.75
CA ASP A 23 -25.54 -12.91 4.22
C ASP A 23 -24.26 -13.37 3.51
N ASN A 24 -23.27 -12.48 3.37
CA ASN A 24 -22.01 -12.72 2.65
C ASN A 24 -22.15 -13.07 1.16
N VAL A 25 -23.30 -12.74 0.57
CA VAL A 25 -23.54 -12.79 -0.87
C VAL A 25 -23.70 -11.36 -1.40
N CYS A 26 -23.04 -11.08 -2.52
CA CYS A 26 -23.24 -9.85 -3.29
C CYS A 26 -24.01 -10.15 -4.57
N LEU A 27 -25.08 -9.41 -4.82
CA LEU A 27 -25.73 -9.35 -6.13
C LEU A 27 -24.93 -8.40 -7.03
N TRP A 28 -24.58 -8.84 -8.22
CA TRP A 28 -23.70 -8.13 -9.13
C TRP A 28 -24.30 -8.00 -10.54
N PRO A 29 -24.40 -6.78 -11.09
CA PRO A 29 -24.97 -6.56 -12.41
C PRO A 29 -24.00 -6.96 -13.52
N ALA A 30 -24.53 -7.33 -14.69
CA ALA A 30 -23.76 -7.47 -15.93
C ALA A 30 -23.37 -6.10 -16.54
N LEU A 31 -22.91 -5.16 -15.71
CA LEU A 31 -22.48 -3.82 -16.10
C LEU A 31 -20.98 -3.67 -15.90
N ARG A 32 -20.34 -2.80 -16.70
CA ARG A 32 -18.90 -2.51 -16.62
C ARG A 32 -18.62 -1.03 -16.87
N GLY A 33 -17.40 -0.60 -16.56
CA GLY A 33 -16.93 0.77 -16.81
C GLY A 33 -17.85 1.83 -16.19
N LYS A 34 -18.08 2.93 -16.91
CA LYS A 34 -18.89 4.08 -16.46
C LYS A 34 -20.30 3.68 -15.99
N ALA A 35 -20.94 2.74 -16.68
CA ALA A 35 -22.29 2.30 -16.34
C ALA A 35 -22.35 1.64 -14.95
N LEU A 36 -21.40 0.76 -14.66
CA LEU A 36 -21.25 0.15 -13.33
C LEU A 36 -20.95 1.21 -12.27
N GLU A 37 -20.07 2.18 -12.57
CA GLU A 37 -19.75 3.23 -11.59
C GLU A 37 -20.98 4.07 -11.22
N THR A 38 -21.80 4.41 -12.22
CA THR A 38 -23.04 5.16 -12.03
C THR A 38 -24.04 4.36 -11.22
N ALA A 39 -24.21 3.06 -11.51
CA ALA A 39 -25.10 2.19 -10.76
C ALA A 39 -24.69 2.08 -9.27
N ILE A 40 -23.40 1.95 -8.99
CA ILE A 40 -22.87 1.97 -7.61
C ILE A 40 -23.13 3.33 -6.96
N LYS A 41 -22.81 4.45 -7.62
CA LYS A 41 -23.04 5.82 -7.08
C LYS A 41 -24.48 6.04 -6.69
N GLN A 42 -25.39 5.64 -7.57
CA GLN A 42 -26.83 5.82 -7.42
C GLN A 42 -27.47 4.76 -6.52
N GLN A 43 -26.71 3.75 -6.09
CA GLN A 43 -27.21 2.63 -5.28
C GLN A 43 -28.43 1.97 -5.91
N VAL A 44 -28.38 1.74 -7.23
CA VAL A 44 -29.47 1.11 -7.99
C VAL A 44 -29.84 -0.22 -7.34
N SER A 45 -31.12 -0.48 -7.14
CA SER A 45 -31.59 -1.73 -6.53
C SER A 45 -31.22 -2.95 -7.39
N PRO A 46 -30.86 -4.10 -6.77
CA PRO A 46 -30.59 -5.32 -7.52
C PRO A 46 -31.79 -5.76 -8.36
N GLY A 47 -31.53 -6.16 -9.61
CA GLY A 47 -32.52 -6.71 -10.53
C GLY A 47 -32.58 -8.23 -10.50
N PRO A 48 -33.61 -8.85 -11.11
CA PRO A 48 -33.75 -10.31 -11.17
C PRO A 48 -32.61 -11.00 -11.94
N ASP A 49 -31.99 -10.30 -12.90
CA ASP A 49 -30.95 -10.86 -13.77
C ASP A 49 -29.52 -10.66 -13.21
N TRP A 50 -29.38 -10.23 -11.95
CA TRP A 50 -28.07 -10.01 -11.34
C TRP A 50 -27.46 -11.32 -10.83
N MET A 51 -26.17 -11.50 -11.07
CA MET A 51 -25.45 -12.69 -10.64
C MET A 51 -25.19 -12.64 -9.13
N THR A 52 -25.16 -13.80 -8.49
CA THR A 52 -24.79 -13.92 -7.07
C THR A 52 -23.32 -14.30 -6.95
N TRP A 53 -22.63 -13.66 -6.01
CA TRP A 53 -21.22 -13.91 -5.75
C TRP A 53 -20.96 -14.06 -4.26
N ASN A 54 -20.18 -15.07 -3.91
CA ASN A 54 -19.70 -15.24 -2.54
C ASN A 54 -18.65 -14.18 -2.23
N ILE A 55 -18.87 -13.47 -1.12
CA ILE A 55 -18.00 -12.38 -0.71
C ILE A 55 -17.58 -12.49 0.75
N ARG A 56 -16.53 -11.75 1.10
CA ARG A 56 -16.23 -11.35 2.47
C ARG A 56 -16.38 -9.83 2.59
N VAL A 57 -17.20 -9.38 3.53
CA VAL A 57 -17.30 -7.94 3.85
C VAL A 57 -16.04 -7.54 4.62
N MET A 58 -15.26 -6.61 4.05
CA MET A 58 -14.04 -6.10 4.68
C MET A 58 -14.33 -4.85 5.51
N PHE A 59 -15.20 -3.96 5.01
CA PHE A 59 -15.48 -2.67 5.65
C PHE A 59 -16.85 -2.12 5.26
N THR A 60 -17.44 -1.29 6.12
CA THR A 60 -18.71 -0.59 5.86
C THR A 60 -18.52 0.91 6.01
N THR A 61 -19.07 1.71 5.09
CA THR A 61 -18.90 3.16 5.07
C THR A 61 -20.17 3.91 4.63
N GLY A 62 -20.38 5.10 5.19
CA GLY A 62 -21.45 6.01 4.78
C GLY A 62 -21.10 6.83 3.52
N MET A 63 -19.82 6.89 3.13
CA MET A 63 -19.33 7.77 2.06
C MET A 63 -19.00 7.00 0.78
N TYR A 64 -19.36 7.56 -0.37
CA TYR A 64 -18.94 7.05 -1.67
C TYR A 64 -17.46 7.40 -1.94
N MET A 65 -16.55 6.48 -1.64
CA MET A 65 -15.10 6.74 -1.60
C MET A 65 -14.33 6.28 -2.85
N LYS A 66 -14.89 6.40 -4.07
CA LYS A 66 -14.27 5.82 -5.29
C LYS A 66 -12.91 6.40 -5.68
N ILE A 67 -12.66 7.69 -5.46
CA ILE A 67 -11.34 8.32 -5.70
C ILE A 67 -10.29 7.80 -4.70
N PHE A 68 -10.74 7.47 -3.49
CA PHE A 68 -9.90 6.80 -2.51
C PHE A 68 -9.69 5.34 -2.89
N LEU A 69 -10.66 4.64 -3.49
CA LEU A 69 -10.54 3.22 -3.85
C LEU A 69 -9.47 2.90 -4.88
N LYS A 70 -9.08 3.75 -5.82
CA LYS A 70 -7.86 3.45 -6.63
C LYS A 70 -6.57 3.51 -5.80
N LYS A 71 -6.56 4.29 -4.71
CA LYS A 71 -5.49 4.30 -3.69
C LYS A 71 -5.69 3.24 -2.60
N PHE A 72 -6.94 2.85 -2.33
CA PHE A 72 -7.37 1.86 -1.35
C PHE A 72 -7.30 0.45 -1.93
N PHE A 73 -7.33 0.27 -3.25
CA PHE A 73 -7.04 -0.97 -3.98
C PHE A 73 -5.59 -1.37 -3.74
N PHE A 74 -4.71 -0.38 -3.72
CA PHE A 74 -3.33 -0.57 -3.28
C PHE A 74 -3.28 -0.97 -1.79
N LEU A 75 -4.15 -0.38 -0.96
CA LEU A 75 -4.24 -0.70 0.46
C LEU A 75 -4.90 -2.05 0.73
N SER A 76 -5.85 -2.52 -0.09
CA SER A 76 -6.56 -3.79 0.07
C SER A 76 -5.76 -4.96 -0.49
N VAL A 77 -4.98 -4.75 -1.56
CA VAL A 77 -3.97 -5.72 -2.01
C VAL A 77 -2.84 -5.83 -0.98
N VAL A 78 -2.43 -4.71 -0.37
CA VAL A 78 -1.44 -4.71 0.72
C VAL A 78 -2.03 -5.32 2.00
N LEU A 79 -3.29 -5.04 2.35
CA LEU A 79 -3.97 -5.64 3.51
C LEU A 79 -4.23 -7.14 3.31
N TYR A 80 -4.59 -7.56 2.09
CA TYR A 80 -4.75 -8.97 1.71
C TYR A 80 -3.40 -9.70 1.74
N ALA A 81 -2.32 -9.06 1.26
CA ALA A 81 -0.97 -9.58 1.42
C ALA A 81 -0.54 -9.66 2.90
N ILE A 82 -0.92 -8.69 3.74
CA ILE A 82 -0.66 -8.71 5.19
C ILE A 82 -1.44 -9.84 5.89
N ILE A 83 -2.70 -10.08 5.52
CA ILE A 83 -3.55 -11.15 6.11
C ILE A 83 -3.10 -12.54 5.65
N LYS A 84 -2.69 -12.70 4.38
CA LYS A 84 -2.23 -13.99 3.82
C LYS A 84 -0.77 -14.32 4.14
N PHE A 85 0.10 -13.33 4.31
CA PHE A 85 1.55 -13.53 4.48
C PHE A 85 2.11 -13.07 5.83
N GLY A 86 1.28 -12.51 6.73
CA GLY A 86 1.60 -12.42 8.16
C GLY A 86 2.81 -11.54 8.51
N GLU A 87 2.90 -10.31 8.00
CA GLU A 87 3.89 -9.33 8.49
C GLU A 87 3.22 -8.03 8.94
N PHE A 88 3.29 -7.80 10.25
CA PHE A 88 2.68 -6.70 10.99
C PHE A 88 3.69 -5.55 11.09
N ASP A 89 3.59 -4.53 10.22
CA ASP A 89 4.17 -3.19 10.51
C ASP A 89 3.75 -2.09 9.51
N PHE A 90 3.14 -2.43 8.38
CA PHE A 90 2.80 -1.44 7.35
C PHE A 90 1.57 -0.56 7.66
N LEU A 91 0.63 -1.06 8.48
CA LEU A 91 -0.69 -0.43 8.67
C LEU A 91 -0.61 0.89 9.47
N ASN A 92 0.28 0.94 10.45
CA ASN A 92 0.39 2.06 11.37
C ASN A 92 1.05 3.28 10.73
N CYS A 93 2.06 3.05 9.88
CA CYS A 93 2.69 4.11 9.11
C CYS A 93 1.73 4.76 8.09
N PHE A 94 0.76 4.00 7.55
CA PHE A 94 -0.17 4.48 6.53
C PHE A 94 -1.38 5.25 7.08
N LYS A 95 -1.88 4.90 8.29
CA LYS A 95 -2.98 5.63 8.94
C LYS A 95 -2.68 7.12 9.10
N GLN A 96 -1.42 7.51 9.32
CA GLN A 96 -1.03 8.92 9.45
C GLN A 96 -0.95 9.71 8.14
N ILE A 97 -0.78 9.05 6.98
CA ILE A 97 -0.64 9.74 5.68
C ILE A 97 -1.98 10.27 5.18
N ILE A 98 -3.09 9.59 5.52
CA ILE A 98 -4.44 9.96 5.07
C ILE A 98 -4.98 11.18 5.84
N ILE A 99 -4.67 11.31 7.13
CA ILE A 99 -5.21 12.39 7.98
C ILE A 99 -4.70 13.78 7.55
N ARG A 100 -3.44 13.91 7.12
CA ARG A 100 -2.85 15.23 6.79
C ARG A 100 -3.32 15.89 5.49
N LYS A 101 -4.02 15.19 4.59
CA LYS A 101 -4.53 15.78 3.33
C LYS A 101 -6.01 16.18 3.38
N GLY A 102 -6.74 15.80 4.43
CA GLY A 102 -8.17 16.11 4.60
C GLY A 102 -8.44 17.50 5.20
N ASP A 103 -7.57 18.00 6.08
CA ASP A 103 -7.80 19.28 6.76
C ASP A 103 -7.08 20.45 6.09
N ARG A 104 -7.73 21.00 5.07
CA ARG A 104 -7.70 22.45 4.84
C ARG A 104 -9.14 22.94 4.73
N LYS A 105 -9.86 22.98 5.85
CA LYS A 105 -10.73 24.09 6.29
C LYS A 105 -11.63 23.65 7.45
N SER A 106 -11.71 24.53 8.46
CA SER A 106 -12.42 24.43 9.76
C SER A 106 -11.84 23.36 10.69
N GLY A 107 -11.46 23.58 11.94
CA GLY A 107 -11.78 24.65 12.89
C GLY A 107 -12.02 23.95 14.23
N LYS A 108 -11.04 24.06 15.15
CA LYS A 108 -11.10 23.72 16.59
C LYS A 108 -12.02 22.54 17.00
N GLN A 109 -11.44 21.35 17.10
CA GLN A 109 -11.68 20.33 18.15
C GLN A 109 -10.67 19.18 17.94
N ASN A 110 -10.22 18.50 19.02
CA ASN A 110 -9.28 17.33 19.06
C ASN A 110 -7.76 17.57 19.19
N GLY A 111 -7.30 18.41 20.13
CA GLY A 111 -5.87 18.45 20.51
C GLY A 111 -5.35 17.12 21.10
N ASP A 112 -6.09 16.53 22.04
CA ASP A 112 -5.63 15.37 22.82
C ASP A 112 -5.67 14.05 22.06
N GLN A 113 -6.68 13.85 21.20
CA GLN A 113 -6.77 12.66 20.35
C GLN A 113 -5.69 12.67 19.26
N THR A 114 -5.42 13.85 18.69
CA THR A 114 -4.36 14.04 17.69
C THR A 114 -2.98 13.81 18.30
N PHE A 115 -2.74 14.32 19.51
CA PHE A 115 -1.49 14.11 20.24
C PHE A 115 -1.27 12.63 20.61
N SER A 116 -2.30 11.95 21.12
CA SER A 116 -2.24 10.52 21.46
C SER A 116 -2.04 9.62 20.23
N GLN A 117 -2.59 10.00 19.07
CA GLN A 117 -2.38 9.30 17.81
C GLN A 117 -0.98 9.56 17.23
N MET A 118 -0.48 10.80 17.35
CA MET A 118 0.90 11.15 16.98
C MET A 118 1.92 10.39 17.85
N GLN A 119 1.68 10.29 19.17
CA GLN A 119 2.54 9.54 20.08
C GLN A 119 2.55 8.04 19.74
N ARG A 120 1.39 7.40 19.50
CA ARG A 120 1.33 5.98 19.13
C ARG A 120 2.08 5.68 17.83
N THR A 121 1.88 6.51 16.82
CA THR A 121 2.55 6.26 15.55
C THR A 121 4.04 6.62 15.57
N ALA A 122 4.44 7.56 16.43
CA ALA A 122 5.85 7.81 16.72
C ALA A 122 6.49 6.61 17.45
N VAL A 123 5.75 5.94 18.35
CA VAL A 123 6.20 4.71 19.04
C VAL A 123 6.37 3.56 18.05
N GLU A 124 5.40 3.30 17.19
CA GLU A 124 5.45 2.22 16.18
C GLU A 124 6.56 2.47 15.15
N GLY A 125 6.69 3.71 14.66
CA GLY A 125 7.82 4.10 13.81
C GLY A 125 9.18 3.89 14.48
N LYS A 126 9.28 4.14 15.80
CA LYS A 126 10.51 3.93 16.57
C LYS A 126 10.84 2.45 16.76
N GLN A 127 9.83 1.58 16.91
CA GLN A 127 10.02 0.12 16.97
C GLN A 127 10.53 -0.46 15.64
N GLY A 128 9.92 -0.07 14.52
CA GLY A 128 10.39 -0.47 13.18
C GLY A 128 11.82 0.00 12.88
N ILE A 129 12.17 1.24 13.25
CA ILE A 129 13.54 1.75 13.11
C ILE A 129 14.53 0.94 13.94
N ASN A 130 14.18 0.59 15.19
CA ASN A 130 15.05 -0.22 16.04
C ASN A 130 15.30 -1.59 15.41
N HIS A 131 14.25 -2.28 14.96
CA HIS A 131 14.38 -3.58 14.31
C HIS A 131 15.27 -3.50 13.06
N LEU A 132 14.99 -2.55 12.17
CA LEU A 132 15.75 -2.40 10.92
C LEU A 132 17.20 -1.95 11.15
N SER A 133 17.47 -1.22 12.25
CA SER A 133 18.84 -0.84 12.59
C SER A 133 19.72 -2.02 13.01
N LEU A 134 19.11 -3.11 13.52
CA LEU A 134 19.84 -4.32 13.91
C LEU A 134 20.29 -5.16 12.71
N VAL A 135 19.77 -4.88 11.51
CA VAL A 135 20.15 -5.58 10.27
C VAL A 135 21.62 -5.34 9.92
N GLY A 136 22.14 -4.15 10.27
CA GLY A 136 23.51 -3.73 10.01
C GLY A 136 23.85 -3.60 8.53
N GLY A 137 25.16 -3.58 8.26
CA GLY A 137 25.75 -3.42 6.94
C GLY A 137 27.09 -2.71 7.05
N PHE A 138 27.99 -2.94 6.09
CA PHE A 138 29.37 -2.42 6.17
C PHE A 138 29.57 -1.09 5.44
N ASP A 139 28.66 -0.72 4.53
CA ASP A 139 28.62 0.58 3.87
C ASP A 139 27.16 1.04 3.64
N ILE A 140 26.97 2.25 3.10
CA ILE A 140 25.64 2.85 2.87
C ILE A 140 24.81 1.98 1.93
N LYS A 141 25.42 1.48 0.85
CA LYS A 141 24.74 0.68 -0.16
C LYS A 141 24.26 -0.64 0.44
N ASP A 142 25.14 -1.38 1.11
CA ASP A 142 24.85 -2.66 1.72
C ASP A 142 23.80 -2.51 2.82
N THR A 143 23.94 -1.51 3.69
CA THR A 143 22.97 -1.22 4.75
C THR A 143 21.58 -0.93 4.15
N VAL A 144 21.49 -0.04 3.16
CA VAL A 144 20.23 0.24 2.45
C VAL A 144 19.67 -1.02 1.80
N TRP A 145 20.50 -1.82 1.13
CA TRP A 145 20.03 -3.01 0.42
C TRP A 145 19.49 -4.08 1.35
N ARG A 146 20.12 -4.28 2.52
CA ARG A 146 19.66 -5.22 3.54
C ARG A 146 18.34 -4.77 4.16
N ILE A 147 18.24 -3.50 4.54
CA ILE A 147 16.99 -2.91 5.07
C ILE A 147 15.87 -2.98 4.02
N MET A 148 16.15 -2.64 2.76
CA MET A 148 15.15 -2.68 1.69
C MET A 148 14.62 -4.10 1.44
N LYS A 149 15.45 -5.13 1.58
CA LYS A 149 15.01 -6.54 1.47
C LYS A 149 14.02 -6.95 2.56
N GLN A 150 14.13 -6.38 3.77
CA GLN A 150 13.20 -6.66 4.87
C GLN A 150 11.92 -5.81 4.82
N THR A 151 11.92 -4.72 4.04
CA THR A 151 10.80 -3.77 4.02
C THR A 151 9.93 -3.86 2.79
N ILE A 152 10.46 -4.30 1.64
CA ILE A 152 9.72 -4.36 0.39
C ILE A 152 10.00 -5.70 -0.31
N THR A 153 8.96 -6.46 -0.59
CA THR A 153 9.06 -7.68 -1.42
C THR A 153 9.42 -7.35 -2.86
N ASN A 154 10.06 -8.26 -3.57
CA ASN A 154 10.48 -7.99 -4.95
C ASN A 154 9.30 -7.73 -5.91
N ASN A 155 8.14 -8.36 -5.68
CA ASN A 155 6.91 -8.10 -6.44
C ASN A 155 6.42 -6.66 -6.22
N LEU A 156 6.34 -6.20 -4.97
CA LEU A 156 5.98 -4.81 -4.67
C LEU A 156 7.01 -3.83 -5.25
N ALA A 157 8.29 -4.18 -5.23
CA ALA A 157 9.36 -3.37 -5.81
C ALA A 157 9.19 -3.19 -7.34
N LYS A 158 8.73 -4.21 -8.09
CA LYS A 158 8.43 -4.09 -9.53
C LYS A 158 7.33 -3.05 -9.82
N HIS A 159 6.40 -2.86 -8.89
CA HIS A 159 5.29 -1.90 -8.96
C HIS A 159 5.57 -0.56 -8.26
N THR A 160 6.81 -0.33 -7.82
CA THR A 160 7.21 0.88 -7.10
C THR A 160 8.34 1.58 -7.84
N ASN A 161 8.32 2.91 -7.86
CA ASN A 161 9.48 3.71 -8.26
C ASN A 161 9.57 4.98 -7.39
N TRP A 162 10.59 5.80 -7.61
CA TRP A 162 10.80 6.97 -6.76
C TRP A 162 9.67 8.01 -6.84
N ARG A 163 9.21 8.33 -8.06
CA ARG A 163 8.27 9.44 -8.34
C ARG A 163 6.80 9.02 -8.45
N GLY A 164 6.51 7.73 -8.59
CA GLY A 164 5.19 7.18 -8.89
C GLY A 164 4.73 7.36 -10.33
N ILE A 165 5.65 7.45 -11.29
CA ILE A 165 5.31 7.62 -12.71
C ILE A 165 4.82 6.29 -13.31
N ASN A 166 3.99 6.35 -14.36
CA ASN A 166 3.42 5.20 -15.08
C ASN A 166 2.53 4.29 -14.20
N GLY A 167 1.73 4.90 -13.32
CA GLY A 167 0.81 4.16 -12.46
C GLY A 167 1.47 3.36 -11.34
N LYS A 168 2.79 3.51 -11.13
CA LYS A 168 3.53 2.87 -10.04
C LYS A 168 3.41 3.65 -8.73
N MET A 169 3.64 2.98 -7.62
CA MET A 169 3.69 3.62 -6.30
C MET A 169 4.93 4.54 -6.18
N ALA A 170 4.75 5.71 -5.55
CA ALA A 170 5.81 6.69 -5.30
C ALA A 170 6.49 6.47 -3.94
N MET A 171 7.68 5.87 -3.92
CA MET A 171 8.48 5.67 -2.71
C MET A 171 8.79 6.98 -1.98
N SER A 172 9.01 8.08 -2.71
CA SER A 172 9.31 9.40 -2.13
C SER A 172 8.20 9.95 -1.23
N SER A 173 6.97 9.48 -1.43
CA SER A 173 5.79 9.88 -0.65
C SER A 173 5.46 8.97 0.53
N LEU A 174 6.16 7.84 0.67
CA LEU A 174 5.92 6.88 1.74
C LEU A 174 6.70 7.27 2.99
N GLN A 175 6.09 7.09 4.17
CA GLN A 175 6.81 7.23 5.45
C GLN A 175 7.94 6.21 5.59
N LEU A 176 7.85 5.08 4.87
CA LEU A 176 8.90 4.08 4.81
C LEU A 176 10.26 4.68 4.41
N LYS A 177 10.29 5.72 3.56
CA LYS A 177 11.54 6.43 3.23
C LYS A 177 12.24 6.94 4.49
N ASN A 178 11.49 7.59 5.37
CA ASN A 178 12.03 8.19 6.59
C ASN A 178 12.48 7.11 7.58
N VAL A 179 11.75 5.99 7.65
CA VAL A 179 12.12 4.82 8.46
C VAL A 179 13.45 4.22 7.97
N VAL A 180 13.62 4.04 6.66
CA VAL A 180 14.87 3.53 6.07
C VAL A 180 16.03 4.48 6.35
N ILE A 181 15.85 5.79 6.12
CA ILE A 181 16.87 6.82 6.40
C ILE A 181 17.28 6.76 7.88
N ALA A 182 16.32 6.79 8.79
CA ALA A 182 16.59 6.74 10.23
C ALA A 182 17.29 5.44 10.66
N ALA A 183 16.92 4.30 10.09
CA ALA A 183 17.58 3.02 10.37
C ALA A 183 19.03 3.00 9.85
N VAL A 184 19.30 3.56 8.67
CA VAL A 184 20.67 3.71 8.13
C VAL A 184 21.51 4.62 9.02
N HIS A 185 20.96 5.73 9.52
CA HIS A 185 21.69 6.63 10.43
C HIS A 185 21.98 6.03 11.80
N LYS A 186 21.23 5.00 12.22
CA LYS A 186 21.53 4.28 13.47
C LYS A 186 22.70 3.30 13.34
N ASN A 187 23.06 2.88 12.13
CA ASN A 187 24.27 2.09 11.93
C ASN A 187 25.51 3.01 12.11
N PRO A 188 26.41 2.72 13.07
CA PRO A 188 27.58 3.56 13.33
C PRO A 188 28.46 3.82 12.09
N LEU A 189 28.52 2.86 11.16
CA LEU A 189 29.33 2.96 9.95
C LEU A 189 28.74 3.90 8.91
N THR A 190 27.43 4.18 8.98
CA THR A 190 26.70 4.98 7.98
C THR A 190 25.99 6.19 8.59
N ALA A 191 26.27 6.52 9.85
CA ALA A 191 25.62 7.59 10.61
C ALA A 191 25.73 8.98 9.96
N LYS A 192 26.80 9.24 9.19
CA LYS A 192 27.07 10.52 8.52
C LYS A 192 26.58 10.60 7.08
N ALA A 193 25.96 9.53 6.55
CA ALA A 193 25.47 9.50 5.18
C ALA A 193 24.45 10.61 4.93
N SER A 194 24.56 11.33 3.81
CA SER A 194 23.53 12.30 3.44
C SER A 194 22.23 11.58 3.05
N GLU A 195 21.08 12.23 3.25
CA GLU A 195 19.82 11.68 2.75
C GLU A 195 19.89 11.43 1.24
N HIS A 196 20.56 12.32 0.50
CA HIS A 196 20.72 12.18 -0.95
C HIS A 196 21.40 10.86 -1.35
N GLU A 197 22.49 10.49 -0.68
CA GLU A 197 23.21 9.22 -0.92
C GLU A 197 22.34 8.01 -0.56
N ILE A 198 21.60 8.08 0.54
CA ILE A 198 20.67 7.02 0.95
C ILE A 198 19.57 6.85 -0.10
N GLU A 199 18.94 7.96 -0.50
CA GLU A 199 17.89 7.95 -1.53
C GLU A 199 18.40 7.43 -2.87
N LEU A 200 19.63 7.76 -3.25
CA LEU A 200 20.27 7.21 -4.45
C LEU A 200 20.28 5.68 -4.41
N TRP A 201 20.69 5.09 -3.28
CA TRP A 201 20.74 3.64 -3.14
C TRP A 201 19.35 3.00 -3.07
N ILE A 202 18.35 3.67 -2.46
CA ILE A 202 16.95 3.22 -2.50
C ILE A 202 16.43 3.22 -3.95
N LYS A 203 16.67 4.30 -4.71
CA LYS A 203 16.29 4.41 -6.13
C LYS A 203 16.91 3.28 -6.94
N ARG A 204 18.22 3.05 -6.77
CA ARG A 204 18.95 2.00 -7.49
C ARG A 204 18.44 0.61 -7.12
N TRP A 205 18.12 0.39 -5.85
CA TRP A 205 17.48 -0.85 -5.42
C TRP A 205 16.12 -1.03 -6.14
N LEU A 206 15.22 -0.05 -6.14
CA LEU A 206 13.94 -0.20 -6.83
C LEU A 206 14.08 -0.47 -8.34
N GLN A 207 15.01 0.21 -9.01
CA GLN A 207 15.26 0.02 -10.46
C GLN A 207 15.66 -1.41 -10.82
N LEU A 208 16.41 -2.08 -9.95
CA LEU A 208 16.92 -3.43 -10.20
C LEU A 208 15.90 -4.54 -9.89
N ALA A 209 14.68 -4.21 -9.44
CA ALA A 209 13.67 -5.20 -9.06
C ALA A 209 13.28 -6.18 -10.18
N ALA A 210 13.21 -5.69 -11.43
CA ALA A 210 12.92 -6.53 -12.59
C ALA A 210 14.05 -7.55 -12.87
N ASP A 211 15.28 -7.25 -12.46
CA ASP A 211 16.46 -8.07 -12.77
C ASP A 211 16.79 -9.12 -11.70
N ARG A 212 16.42 -8.90 -10.43
CA ARG A 212 16.84 -9.73 -9.29
C ARG A 212 16.51 -11.21 -9.40
N GLU A 213 15.37 -11.55 -10.00
CA GLU A 213 14.89 -12.94 -10.15
C GLU A 213 15.19 -13.49 -11.55
N GLY A 214 16.38 -13.22 -12.06
CA GLY A 214 16.82 -13.70 -13.37
C GLY A 214 16.14 -13.01 -14.56
N GLY A 215 15.46 -11.88 -14.35
CA GLY A 215 14.78 -11.16 -15.44
C GLY A 215 15.74 -10.64 -16.51
N ARG A 216 16.98 -10.31 -16.15
CA ARG A 216 18.02 -9.98 -17.12
C ARG A 216 18.42 -11.20 -17.97
N LYS A 217 18.59 -12.36 -17.34
CA LYS A 217 18.93 -13.61 -18.03
C LYS A 217 17.82 -14.02 -19.01
N ARG A 218 16.56 -13.97 -18.60
CA ARG A 218 15.41 -14.28 -19.49
C ARG A 218 15.33 -13.36 -20.71
N ARG A 219 15.61 -12.06 -20.55
CA ARG A 219 15.63 -11.12 -21.67
C ARG A 219 16.80 -11.35 -22.62
N ALA A 220 17.96 -11.76 -22.09
CA ALA A 220 19.10 -12.14 -22.91
C ALA A 220 18.78 -13.39 -23.75
N LEU A 221 18.24 -14.45 -23.11
CA LEU A 221 17.83 -15.68 -23.81
C LEU A 221 16.82 -15.40 -24.93
N HIS A 222 15.78 -14.61 -24.65
CA HIS A 222 14.82 -14.21 -25.67
C HIS A 222 15.41 -13.36 -26.80
N ALA A 223 16.42 -12.52 -26.51
CA ALA A 223 17.09 -11.72 -27.52
C ALA A 223 18.00 -12.57 -28.42
N ASP A 224 18.56 -13.65 -27.86
CA ASP A 224 19.41 -14.61 -28.57
C ASP A 224 18.60 -15.69 -29.32
N GLY A 225 17.26 -15.63 -29.28
CA GLY A 225 16.35 -16.56 -29.98
C GLY A 225 16.26 -17.95 -29.34
N LEU A 226 16.60 -18.07 -28.06
CA LEU A 226 16.56 -19.31 -27.26
C LEU A 226 15.32 -19.41 -26.37
#